data_AF-A0A3M8BLG1-F1
#
_entry.id   AF-A0A3M8BLG1-F1
#
_cell.length_a   1.000
_cell.length_b   1.000
_cell.length_c   1.000
_cell.angle_alpha   90.00
_cell.angle_beta   90.00
_cell.angle_gamma   90.00
#
_symmetry.space_group_name_H-M   'P 1'
#
loop_
_entity.id
_entity.type
_entity.pdbx_description
1 polymer ?
#
loop_
_entity_poly.entity_id
_entity_poly.type
_entity_poly.pdbx_seq_one_letter_code
_entity_poly.pdbx_strand_id
1 'polypeptide(L)' 'FSSFGKYISPINIVKFQQRIDETDQDKYVKKLTTKAYLLLFLHAQLQQREGLRAIADDVLSKKFQRALGLSSISPA' A
#
# COMPACT_ATOMS: atom_id res chain seq x y z
N PHE A 1 2.68 9.36 -14.66
CA PHE A 1 1.63 8.66 -13.89
C PHE A 1 1.54 7.22 -14.37
N SER A 2 1.69 6.23 -13.49
CA SER A 2 1.54 4.80 -13.86
C SER A 2 0.07 4.45 -14.10
N SER A 3 -0.19 3.35 -14.82
CA SER A 3 -1.55 2.83 -15.01
C SER A 3 -2.24 2.55 -13.67
N PHE A 4 -1.50 2.04 -12.69
CA PHE A 4 -2.00 1.87 -11.31
C PHE A 4 -2.45 3.20 -10.68
N GLY A 5 -1.67 4.27 -10.87
CA GLY A 5 -2.02 5.62 -10.39
C GLY A 5 -3.35 6.13 -10.94
N LYS A 6 -3.74 5.73 -12.16
CA LYS A 6 -5.04 6.10 -12.75
C LYS A 6 -6.21 5.33 -12.11
N TYR A 7 -6.02 4.07 -11.74
CA TYR A 7 -7.06 3.28 -11.08
C TYR A 7 -7.37 3.75 -9.66
N ILE A 8 -6.36 4.26 -8.95
CA ILE A 8 -6.55 4.73 -7.57
C ILE A 8 -6.96 6.21 -7.49
N SER A 9 -6.96 6.96 -8.60
CA SER A 9 -7.32 8.38 -8.60
C SER A 9 -8.73 8.71 -8.12
N PRO A 10 -9.75 7.82 -8.26
CA PRO A 10 -11.08 8.07 -7.69
C PRO A 10 -11.08 8.05 -6.15
N ILE A 11 -10.08 7.42 -5.52
CA ILE A 11 -9.95 7.43 -4.07
C ILE A 11 -9.51 8.84 -3.66
N ASN A 12 -10.36 9.53 -2.90
CA ASN A 12 -9.98 10.79 -2.28
C ASN A 12 -8.95 10.52 -1.18
N ILE A 13 -7.68 10.49 -1.57
CA ILE A 13 -6.58 10.11 -0.67
C ILE A 13 -6.44 11.09 0.50
N VAL A 14 -6.87 12.35 0.32
CA VAL A 14 -6.83 13.38 1.36
C VAL A 14 -7.86 13.07 2.45
N LYS A 15 -9.12 12.84 2.08
CA LYS A 15 -10.17 12.45 3.05
C LYS A 15 -9.86 11.11 3.71
N PHE A 16 -9.26 10.18 2.97
CA PHE A 16 -8.84 8.90 3.50
C PHE A 16 -7.73 9.05 4.54
N GLN A 17 -6.70 9.86 4.25
CA GLN A 17 -5.64 10.15 5.21
C GLN A 17 -6.18 10.87 6.45
N GLN A 18 -7.06 11.86 6.27
CA GLN A 18 -7.70 12.55 7.39
C GLN A 18 -8.42 11.58 8.33
N ARG A 19 -9.16 10.59 7.79
CA ARG A 19 -9.84 9.57 8.60
C ARG A 19 -8.86 8.64 9.33
N ILE A 20 -7.74 8.28 8.70
CA ILE A 20 -6.67 7.51 9.34
C ILE A 20 -6.14 8.28 10.55
N ASP A 21 -5.87 9.57 10.37
CA ASP A 21 -5.30 10.44 11.40
C ASP A 21 -6.30 10.70 12.53
N GLU A 22 -7.57 10.97 12.23
CA GLU A 22 -8.65 11.18 13.22
C GLU A 22 -8.90 9.96 14.10
N THR A 23 -8.63 8.76 13.59
CA THR A 23 -8.91 7.49 14.30
C THR A 23 -7.66 6.79 14.79
N ASP A 24 -6.48 7.44 14.71
CA ASP A 24 -5.22 6.91 15.21
C ASP A 24 -4.84 5.51 14.65
N GLN A 25 -5.30 5.14 13.44
CA GLN A 25 -5.15 3.76 12.92
C GLN A 25 -3.68 3.34 12.79
N ASP A 26 -2.81 4.29 12.44
CA ASP A 26 -1.39 4.04 12.21
C ASP A 26 -0.52 4.39 13.42
N LYS A 27 -1.10 4.72 14.59
CA LYS A 27 -0.39 5.23 15.78
C LYS A 27 0.79 4.37 16.23
N TYR A 28 0.65 3.05 16.13
CA TYR A 28 1.69 2.08 16.52
C TYR A 28 2.29 1.33 15.33
N VAL A 29 1.93 1.71 14.11
CA VAL A 29 2.34 1.03 12.89
C VAL A 29 3.63 1.66 12.36
N LYS A 30 4.73 0.90 12.36
CA LYS A 30 6.03 1.39 11.89
C LYS A 30 6.27 1.25 10.39
N LYS A 31 5.61 0.31 9.72
CA LYS A 31 5.94 -0.09 8.33
C LYS A 31 4.70 -0.21 7.44
N LEU A 32 3.77 -1.12 7.75
CA LEU A 32 2.60 -1.38 6.90
C LEU A 32 1.43 -0.48 7.29
N THR A 33 1.53 0.82 6.99
CA THR A 33 0.46 1.80 7.25
C THR A 33 -0.84 1.41 6.57
N THR A 34 -1.96 1.89 7.07
CA THR A 34 -3.31 1.63 6.53
C THR A 34 -3.38 1.98 5.04
N LYS A 35 -2.72 3.07 4.63
CA LYS A 35 -2.58 3.45 3.23
C LYS A 35 -1.73 2.47 2.42
N ALA A 36 -0.58 2.05 2.93
CA ALA A 36 0.28 1.08 2.26
C ALA A 36 -0.43 -0.28 2.12
N TYR A 37 -1.15 -0.71 3.15
CA TYR A 37 -1.99 -1.92 3.14
C TYR A 37 -3.05 -1.84 2.03
N LEU A 38 -3.82 -0.75 1.97
CA LEU A 38 -4.85 -0.56 0.94
C LEU A 38 -4.25 -0.63 -0.47
N LEU A 39 -3.18 0.11 -0.72
CA LEU A 39 -2.53 0.16 -2.03
C LEU A 39 -1.93 -1.20 -2.41
N LEU A 40 -1.36 -1.93 -1.45
CA LEU A 40 -0.83 -3.27 -1.65
C LEU A 40 -1.93 -4.26 -2.05
N PHE A 41 -3.07 -4.24 -1.36
CA PHE A 41 -4.19 -5.15 -1.66
C PHE A 41 -4.90 -4.79 -2.97
N LEU A 42 -5.02 -3.50 -3.31
CA LEU A 42 -5.49 -3.07 -4.63
C LEU A 42 -4.57 -3.57 -5.74
N HIS A 43 -3.25 -3.47 -5.56
CA HIS A 43 -2.28 -4.03 -6.50
C HIS A 43 -2.44 -5.55 -6.62
N ALA A 44 -2.52 -6.25 -5.49
CA ALA A 44 -2.68 -7.70 -5.47
C ALA A 44 -3.94 -8.16 -6.21
N GLN A 45 -5.06 -7.46 -6.01
CA GLN A 45 -6.31 -7.74 -6.71
C GLN A 45 -6.20 -7.46 -8.22
N LEU A 46 -5.59 -6.34 -8.62
CA LEU A 46 -5.37 -6.00 -10.03
C LEU A 46 -4.43 -6.97 -10.75
N GLN A 47 -3.44 -7.52 -10.03
CA GLN A 47 -2.49 -8.49 -10.57
C GLN A 47 -2.93 -9.95 -10.34
N GLN A 48 -4.13 -10.17 -9.79
CA GLN A 48 -4.67 -11.49 -9.46
C GLN A 48 -3.66 -12.37 -8.72
N ARG A 49 -3.06 -11.83 -7.65
CA ARG A 49 -2.08 -12.58 -6.85
C ARG A 49 -2.77 -13.72 -6.10
N GLU A 50 -2.30 -14.94 -6.33
CA GLU A 50 -2.87 -16.20 -5.79
C GLU A 50 -2.70 -16.39 -4.28
N GLY A 51 -1.99 -15.50 -3.58
CA GLY A 51 -1.86 -15.58 -2.13
C GLY A 51 -0.78 -14.67 -1.54
N LEU A 52 -0.66 -14.71 -0.20
CA LEU A 52 0.23 -13.84 0.57
C LEU A 52 1.70 -13.94 0.15
N ARG A 53 2.14 -15.10 -0.33
CA ARG A 53 3.53 -15.32 -0.77
C ARG A 53 3.85 -14.49 -2.02
N ALA A 54 2.97 -14.54 -3.02
CA ALA A 54 3.11 -13.73 -4.23
C ALA A 54 3.00 -12.21 -3.94
N ILE A 55 2.15 -11.83 -2.97
CA ILE A 55 2.04 -10.44 -2.51
C ILE A 55 3.33 -10.00 -1.79
N ALA A 56 3.92 -10.87 -0.98
CA ALA A 56 5.19 -10.58 -0.29
C ALA A 56 6.33 -10.39 -1.29
N ASP A 57 6.39 -11.22 -2.33
CA ASP A 57 7.39 -11.11 -3.40
C ASP A 57 7.30 -9.75 -4.12
N ASP A 58 6.09 -9.25 -4.39
CA ASP A 58 5.89 -7.91 -4.96
C ASP A 58 6.48 -6.81 -4.07
N VAL A 59 6.24 -6.91 -2.76
CA VAL A 59 6.69 -5.92 -1.76
C VAL A 59 8.22 -5.87 -1.66
N LEU A 60 8.96 -6.91 -2.05
CA LEU A 60 10.43 -6.88 -2.07
C LEU A 60 11.00 -5.92 -3.13
N SER A 61 10.20 -5.52 -4.12
CA SER A 61 10.60 -4.54 -5.13
C SER A 61 10.75 -3.14 -4.52
N LYS A 62 11.97 -2.59 -4.50
CA LYS A 62 12.25 -1.22 -4.03
C LYS A 62 11.41 -0.16 -4.74
N LYS A 63 11.12 -0.36 -6.03
CA LYS A 63 10.27 0.55 -6.81
C LYS A 63 8.83 0.53 -6.30
N PHE A 64 8.34 -0.66 -5.94
CA PHE A 64 7.00 -0.83 -5.41
C PHE A 64 6.89 -0.33 -3.97
N GLN A 65 7.89 -0.57 -3.12
CA GLN A 65 7.97 0.02 -1.76
C GLN A 65 7.84 1.55 -1.80
N ARG A 66 8.57 2.22 -2.71
CA ARG A 66 8.45 3.67 -2.90
C ARG A 66 7.05 4.09 -3.35
N ALA A 67 6.41 3.31 -4.22
CA ALA A 67 5.03 3.59 -4.67
C ALA A 67 3.99 3.43 -3.54
N LEU A 68 4.25 2.52 -2.60
CA LEU A 68 3.42 2.32 -1.40
C LEU A 68 3.73 3.31 -0.27
N GLY A 69 4.79 4.12 -0.39
CA GLY A 69 5.24 5.03 0.67
C GLY A 69 5.99 4.34 1.81
N LEU A 70 6.53 3.15 1.56
CA LEU A 70 7.32 2.37 2.52
C LEU A 70 8.79 2.82 2.51
N SER A 71 9.37 3.07 3.69
CA SER A 71 10.78 3.46 3.83
C SER A 71 11.74 2.29 3.56
N SER A 72 11.44 1.12 4.12
CA SER A 72 11.98 -0.18 3.70
C SER A 72 11.24 -1.35 4.34
N ILE A 73 11.02 -2.42 3.57
CA ILE A 73 10.65 -3.75 4.08
C ILE A 73 11.77 -4.71 3.70
N SER A 74 12.37 -5.32 4.71
CA SER A 74 13.34 -6.41 4.57
C SER A 74 12.61 -7.75 4.53
N PRO A 75 13.11 -8.76 3.80
CA PRO A 75 12.70 -10.14 4.05
C PRO A 75 12.94 -10.48 5.53
N ALA A 76 12.02 -11.24 6.13
CA ALA A 76 12.19 -11.83 7.45
C ALA A 76 12.96 -13.16 7.34
#